data_AF-A0A960B4V9-F1
#
_entry.id   AF-A0A960B4V9-F1
#
_cell.length_a   1.000
_cell.length_b   1.000
_cell.length_c   1.000
_cell.angle_alpha   90.00
_cell.angle_beta   90.00
_cell.angle_gamma   90.00
#
_symmetry.space_group_name_H-M   'P 1'
#
loop_
_entity.id
_entity.type
_entity.pdbx_description
1 polymer ?
#
loop_
_entity_poly.entity_id
_entity_poly.type
_entity_poly.pdbx_seq_one_letter_code
_entity_poly.pdbx_strand_id
1 'polypeptide(L)'
;GTDVRSVAHRLAPPRAVAPATLLLREGAGHGLRRKAVAVELDVPGPDDASGWDRVTVEEADLADEVLSFGADAYVEGPEELRDEVVRRLRAVVEAS
;
A
#
# COMPACT_ATOMS: atom_id res chain seq x y z
N GLY A 1 27.85 24.99 -28.12
CA GLY A 1 27.43 24.70 -26.74
C GLY A 1 26.76 23.34 -26.77
N THR A 2 27.30 22.38 -26.04
CA THR A 2 26.77 21.01 -26.01
C THR A 2 25.78 20.85 -24.86
N ASP A 3 24.53 20.63 -25.25
CA ASP A 3 23.48 19.75 -24.70
C ASP A 3 22.76 20.00 -23.34
N VAL A 4 21.57 19.40 -23.31
CA VAL A 4 20.80 18.77 -22.23
C VAL A 4 19.42 19.39 -21.96
N ARG A 5 18.42 18.97 -22.76
CA ARG A 5 17.15 18.40 -22.25
C ARG A 5 16.30 17.82 -23.39
N SER A 6 16.86 16.79 -24.04
CA SER A 6 16.05 15.67 -24.50
C SER A 6 15.69 14.84 -23.27
N VAL A 7 14.40 14.66 -22.98
CA VAL A 7 13.77 13.35 -22.76
C VAL A 7 12.26 13.59 -22.89
N ALA A 8 11.73 13.33 -24.08
CA ALA A 8 10.31 13.11 -24.25
C ALA A 8 9.95 11.82 -23.51
N HIS A 9 9.44 11.94 -22.28
CA HIS A 9 8.87 10.80 -21.58
C HIS A 9 7.59 10.43 -22.31
N ARG A 10 7.67 9.36 -23.11
CA ARG A 10 6.57 8.76 -23.84
C ARG A 10 5.60 8.23 -22.77
N LEU A 11 4.61 9.05 -22.40
CA LEU A 11 3.52 8.70 -21.51
C LEU A 11 2.75 7.54 -22.16
N ALA A 12 3.11 6.32 -21.79
CA ALA A 12 2.18 5.22 -21.88
C ALA A 12 0.91 5.64 -21.11
N PRO A 13 -0.31 5.29 -21.58
CA PRO A 13 -1.51 5.54 -20.81
C PRO A 13 -1.27 5.01 -19.38
N PRO A 14 -1.59 5.78 -18.33
CA PRO A 14 -1.43 5.30 -16.96
C PRO A 14 -2.14 3.97 -16.87
N ARG A 15 -1.38 2.91 -16.59
CA ARG A 15 -1.95 1.58 -16.34
C ARG A 15 -3.03 1.80 -15.29
N ALA A 16 -4.27 1.44 -15.58
CA ALA A 16 -5.34 1.51 -14.59
C ALA A 16 -4.85 0.74 -13.36
N VAL A 17 -4.56 1.47 -12.28
CA VAL A 17 -4.06 0.87 -11.05
C VAL A 17 -5.27 0.21 -10.42
N ALA A 18 -5.23 -1.11 -10.28
CA ALA A 18 -6.29 -1.82 -9.57
C ALA A 18 -6.36 -1.25 -8.15
N PRO A 19 -7.57 -1.02 -7.60
CA PRO A 19 -7.71 -0.50 -6.25
C PRO A 19 -7.01 -1.41 -5.26
N ALA A 20 -6.30 -0.81 -4.30
CA ALA A 20 -5.63 -1.56 -3.25
C ALA A 20 -6.60 -1.84 -2.11
N THR A 21 -6.56 -3.08 -1.63
CA THR A 21 -7.33 -3.56 -0.48
C THR A 21 -6.36 -3.90 0.64
N LEU A 22 -6.60 -3.30 1.81
CA LEU A 22 -5.74 -3.37 2.99
C LEU A 22 -6.62 -3.75 4.18
N LEU A 23 -6.09 -4.56 5.09
CA LEU A 23 -6.64 -4.68 6.44
C LEU A 23 -5.85 -3.77 7.36
N LEU A 24 -6.57 -2.97 8.14
CA LEU A 24 -5.99 -2.07 9.13
C LEU A 24 -6.55 -2.43 10.50
N ARG A 25 -5.70 -2.47 11.52
CA ARG A 25 -6.18 -2.64 12.89
C ARG A 25 -7.14 -1.51 13.27
N GLU A 26 -8.03 -1.81 14.20
CA GLU A 26 -8.88 -0.80 14.83
C GLU A 26 -8.00 0.33 15.41
N GLY A 27 -8.38 1.59 15.13
CA GLY A 27 -7.64 2.76 15.59
C GLY A 27 -6.33 3.06 14.85
N ALA A 28 -5.91 2.25 13.88
CA ALA A 28 -4.72 2.49 13.05
C ALA A 28 -5.06 3.01 11.65
N GLY A 29 -4.04 3.45 10.91
CA GLY A 29 -4.16 3.73 9.49
C GLY A 29 -5.03 4.95 9.13
N HIS A 30 -5.12 5.96 9.99
CA HIS A 30 -5.94 7.15 9.77
C HIS A 30 -5.61 7.90 8.45
N GLY A 31 -4.37 7.82 7.97
CA GLY A 31 -3.98 8.33 6.65
C GLY A 31 -4.78 7.66 5.53
N LEU A 32 -4.66 6.33 5.43
CA LEU A 32 -5.35 5.50 4.46
C LEU A 32 -6.88 5.59 4.59
N ARG A 33 -7.41 5.58 5.81
CA ARG A 33 -8.87 5.70 6.06
C ARG A 33 -9.46 7.00 5.54
N ARG A 34 -8.70 8.11 5.55
CA ARG A 34 -9.17 9.39 4.98
C ARG A 34 -9.23 9.36 3.45
N LYS A 35 -8.46 8.50 2.81
CA LYS A 35 -8.40 8.33 1.35
C LYS A 35 -9.27 7.17 0.85
N ALA A 36 -9.90 6.44 1.76
CA ALA A 36 -10.65 5.24 1.46
C ALA A 36 -11.89 5.55 0.60
N VAL A 37 -12.09 4.73 -0.43
CA VAL A 37 -13.34 4.71 -1.22
C VAL A 37 -14.35 3.71 -0.65
N ALA A 38 -13.88 2.74 0.14
CA ALA A 38 -14.73 1.81 0.88
C ALA A 38 -14.05 1.39 2.19
N VAL A 39 -14.88 1.17 3.22
CA VAL A 39 -14.47 0.62 4.52
C VAL A 39 -15.51 -0.42 4.95
N GLU A 40 -15.06 -1.63 5.23
CA GLU A 40 -15.84 -2.71 5.82
C GLU A 40 -15.26 -2.98 7.21
N LEU A 41 -16.09 -2.87 8.24
CA LEU A 41 -15.67 -2.94 9.64
C LEU A 41 -15.71 -4.38 10.17
N ASP A 42 -14.85 -4.67 11.15
CA ASP A 42 -14.85 -5.92 11.92
C ASP A 42 -14.80 -7.19 11.04
N VAL A 43 -13.82 -7.21 10.13
CA VAL A 43 -13.57 -8.34 9.23
C VAL A 43 -12.56 -9.32 9.82
N PRO A 44 -12.58 -10.60 9.43
CA PRO A 44 -11.51 -11.53 9.77
C PRO A 44 -10.15 -11.04 9.27
N GLY A 45 -9.16 -11.01 10.15
CA GLY A 45 -7.80 -10.60 9.84
C GLY A 45 -6.78 -11.75 9.87
N PRO A 46 -5.48 -11.42 9.68
CA PRO A 46 -4.39 -12.41 9.74
C PRO A 46 -4.10 -12.94 11.15
N ASP A 47 -4.62 -12.27 12.18
CA ASP A 47 -4.53 -12.69 13.58
C ASP A 47 -5.76 -12.22 14.38
N ASP A 48 -5.91 -12.79 15.58
CA ASP A 48 -7.00 -12.51 16.52
C ASP A 48 -6.59 -11.54 17.65
N ALA A 49 -5.44 -10.85 17.52
CA ALA A 49 -4.94 -9.98 18.58
C ALA A 49 -5.76 -8.69 18.74
N SER A 50 -6.39 -8.24 17.65
CA SER A 50 -7.34 -7.11 17.62
C SER A 50 -8.33 -7.29 16.48
N GLY A 51 -9.37 -6.43 16.46
CA GLY A 51 -10.23 -6.28 15.29
C GLY A 51 -9.49 -5.68 14.10
N TRP A 52 -10.03 -5.94 12.91
CA TRP A 52 -9.53 -5.47 11.62
C TRP A 52 -10.65 -4.85 10.81
N ASP A 53 -10.35 -3.79 10.08
CA ASP A 53 -11.24 -3.24 9.06
C ASP A 53 -10.60 -3.38 7.69
N ARG A 54 -11.38 -3.77 6.69
CA ARG A 54 -10.96 -3.77 5.30
C ARG A 54 -11.17 -2.40 4.70
N VAL A 55 -10.11 -1.85 4.14
CA VAL A 55 -10.07 -0.53 3.53
C VAL A 55 -9.66 -0.66 2.07
N THR A 56 -10.46 -0.06 1.18
CA THR A 56 -10.14 0.04 -0.25
C THR A 56 -9.73 1.46 -0.60
N VAL A 57 -8.62 1.62 -1.31
CA VAL A 57 -8.10 2.90 -1.81
C VAL A 57 -7.78 2.81 -3.30
N GLU A 58 -7.99 3.89 -4.03
CA GLU A 58 -7.71 3.97 -5.49
C GLU A 58 -6.36 4.63 -5.82
N GLU A 59 -5.56 4.94 -4.80
CA GLU A 59 -4.28 5.63 -4.96
C GLU A 59 -3.16 4.68 -5.42
N ALA A 60 -2.25 5.21 -6.21
CA ALA A 60 -1.01 4.53 -6.60
C ALA A 60 0.09 4.75 -5.55
N ASP A 61 1.11 3.88 -5.54
CA ASP A 61 2.33 4.04 -4.73
C ASP A 61 2.11 4.09 -3.20
N LEU A 62 1.46 3.05 -2.69
CA LEU A 62 1.11 2.93 -1.27
C LEU A 62 2.17 2.25 -0.41
N ALA A 63 3.27 1.77 -1.00
CA ALA A 63 4.23 0.90 -0.30
C ALA A 63 4.86 1.58 0.92
N ASP A 64 5.30 2.84 0.80
CA ASP A 64 5.90 3.58 1.91
C ASP A 64 4.89 3.92 3.01
N GLU A 65 3.67 4.28 2.62
CA GLU A 65 2.60 4.56 3.58
C GLU A 65 2.23 3.29 4.36
N VAL A 66 2.08 2.14 3.69
CA VAL A 66 1.83 0.84 4.35
C VAL A 66 2.96 0.47 5.31
N LEU A 67 4.22 0.60 4.89
CA LEU A 67 5.38 0.28 5.72
C LEU A 67 5.44 1.13 6.99
N SER A 68 4.96 2.38 6.94
CA SER A 68 4.95 3.26 8.11
C SER A 68 4.04 2.77 9.25
N PHE A 69 3.05 1.91 8.95
CA PHE A 69 2.15 1.31 9.94
C PHE A 69 2.67 -0.01 10.52
N GLY A 70 3.74 -0.59 9.96
CA GLY A 70 4.31 -1.84 10.45
C GLY A 70 3.28 -2.97 10.55
N ALA A 71 3.13 -3.55 11.75
CA ALA A 71 2.23 -4.67 12.02
C ALA A 71 0.74 -4.30 12.12
N ASP A 72 0.40 -3.02 12.01
CA ASP A 72 -0.99 -2.54 12.06
C ASP A 72 -1.68 -2.49 10.69
N ALA A 73 -0.94 -2.82 9.62
CA ALA A 73 -1.43 -2.89 8.26
C ALA A 73 -1.06 -4.22 7.59
N TYR A 74 -2.00 -4.78 6.83
CA TYR A 74 -1.84 -6.00 6.06
C TYR A 74 -2.37 -5.81 4.64
N VAL A 75 -1.60 -6.19 3.62
CA VAL A 75 -1.97 -5.99 2.20
C VAL A 75 -2.71 -7.21 1.65
N GLU A 76 -4.01 -7.08 1.40
CA GLU A 76 -4.79 -8.09 0.67
C GLU A 76 -4.62 -7.99 -0.84
N GLY A 77 -4.39 -6.81 -1.40
CA GLY A 77 -4.08 -6.66 -2.81
C GLY A 77 -3.89 -5.21 -3.24
N PRO A 78 -3.44 -4.96 -4.48
CA PRO A 78 -3.06 -5.96 -5.49
C PRO A 78 -1.76 -6.71 -5.13
N GLU A 79 -1.49 -7.83 -5.82
CA GLU A 79 -0.32 -8.69 -5.55
C GLU A 79 0.99 -7.91 -5.69
N GLU A 80 1.10 -7.02 -6.67
CA GLU A 80 2.29 -6.21 -6.89
C GLU A 80 2.61 -5.29 -5.71
N LEU A 81 1.58 -4.74 -5.05
CA LEU A 81 1.76 -3.94 -3.84
C LEU A 81 2.25 -4.83 -2.68
N ARG A 82 1.66 -6.02 -2.53
CA ARG A 82 2.05 -6.97 -1.49
C ARG A 82 3.51 -7.40 -1.67
N ASP A 83 3.89 -7.76 -2.89
CA ASP A 83 5.25 -8.18 -3.23
C ASP A 83 6.27 -7.08 -2.93
N GLU A 84 5.96 -5.84 -3.27
CA GLU A 84 6.84 -4.70 -3.00
C GLU A 84 7.02 -4.46 -1.49
N VAL A 85 5.94 -4.51 -0.71
CA VAL A 85 6.00 -4.39 0.76
C VAL A 85 6.83 -5.53 1.37
N VAL A 86 6.56 -6.78 0.97
CA VAL A 86 7.30 -7.96 1.45
C VAL A 86 8.79 -7.86 1.11
N ARG A 87 9.12 -7.45 -0.12
CA ARG A 87 10.51 -7.27 -0.57
C ARG A 87 11.24 -6.24 0.30
N ARG A 88 10.62 -5.09 0.59
CA ARG A 88 11.22 -4.05 1.44
C ARG A 88 11.38 -4.51 2.90
N LEU A 89 10.37 -5.16 3.48
CA LEU A 89 10.45 -5.72 4.84
C LEU A 89 11.58 -6.75 4.97
N ARG A 90 11.73 -7.66 3.99
CA ARG A 90 12.83 -8.63 3.96
C ARG A 90 14.19 -7.95 3.92
N ALA A 91 14.35 -6.93 3.08
CA ALA A 91 15.61 -6.18 3.00
C ALA A 91 15.99 -5.52 4.34
N VAL A 92 15.02 -5.04 5.12
CA VAL A 92 15.28 -4.48 6.46
C VAL A 92 15.75 -5.56 7.43
N VAL A 93 15.09 -6.73 7.43
CA VAL A 93 15.47 -7.86 8.29
C VAL A 93 16.86 -8.40 7.93
N GLU A 94 17.19 -8.50 6.66
CA GLU A 94 18.51 -8.96 6.18
C GLU A 94 19.64 -7.97 6.49
N ALA A 95 19.33 -6.68 6.64
CA ALA A 95 20.29 -5.65 6.98
C ALA A 95 20.49 -5.44 8.50
N SER A 96 19.71 -6.13 9.34
CA SER A 96 19.74 -6.04 10.80
C SER A 96 20.66 -7.09 11.43
#